data_AF-A0A1V0TQ74-F1
#
_entry.id   AF-A0A1V0TQ74-F1
#
_cell.length_a   1.000
_cell.length_b   1.000
_cell.length_c   1.000
_cell.angle_alpha   90.00
_cell.angle_beta   90.00
_cell.angle_gamma   90.00
#
_symmetry.space_group_name_H-M   'P 1'
#
loop_
_entity.id
_entity.type
_entity.pdbx_description
1 polymer ?
#
loop_
_entity_poly.entity_id
_entity_poly.type
_entity_poly.pdbx_seq_one_letter_code
_entity_poly.pdbx_strand_id
1 'polypeptide(L)'
;MTRAVRLGPRSLAALVLVSALGVMAFGWPLLAGSASGLAHSQDAPWLFAALLPMLLAVVVATIADAGLDAKAIAMLGVLAAAGAAMRPLGAGTAGIEPMFFLMVLSGRVLGPGFGFVLGSVAMFASALLTGGVGPWMPFQMLSMGWVSMGAGLLPGPGALRGRRELALLSAYGALAAVLYGLIMNLQGWPYIAGMASGVSFVPGAPLHDNLGRFLTYCLATSLGWDLPRALVTVVLTFALGGPLLKALRRATRRAAFEAPVSFGP
;
A
#
# COMPACT_ATOMS: atom_id res chain seq x y z
N MET A 1 -13.64 -4.38 21.73
CA MET A 1 -12.90 -3.36 20.95
C MET A 1 -13.54 -3.29 19.57
N THR A 2 -14.10 -2.14 19.22
CA THR A 2 -14.78 -1.90 17.95
C THR A 2 -13.77 -1.94 16.80
N ARG A 3 -13.78 -3.04 16.01
CA ARG A 3 -13.13 -3.05 14.69
C ARG A 3 -14.02 -2.25 13.76
N ALA A 4 -13.48 -1.23 13.09
CA ALA A 4 -14.25 -0.41 12.15
C ALA A 4 -14.84 -1.24 10.99
N VAL A 5 -14.19 -2.38 10.66
CA VAL A 5 -14.72 -3.40 9.75
C VAL A 5 -14.31 -4.78 10.29
N ARG A 6 -15.29 -5.66 10.61
CA ARG A 6 -14.99 -7.08 10.80
C ARG A 6 -14.77 -7.69 9.40
N LEU A 7 -13.58 -8.22 9.14
CA LEU A 7 -13.32 -8.97 7.91
C LEU A 7 -14.23 -10.21 7.90
N GLY A 8 -15.33 -10.15 7.15
CA GLY A 8 -16.14 -11.32 6.85
C GLY A 8 -15.38 -12.29 5.95
N PRO A 9 -15.81 -13.56 5.87
CA PRO A 9 -15.15 -14.57 5.05
C PRO A 9 -15.06 -14.17 3.56
N ARG A 10 -16.07 -13.46 3.05
CA ARG A 10 -16.08 -12.94 1.67
C ARG A 10 -15.05 -11.83 1.44
N SER A 11 -14.96 -10.85 2.36
CA SER A 11 -13.96 -9.79 2.28
C SER A 11 -12.54 -10.33 2.42
N LEU A 12 -12.35 -11.35 3.26
CA LEU A 12 -11.07 -12.03 3.38
C LEU A 12 -10.70 -12.77 2.07
N ALA A 13 -11.64 -13.53 1.49
CA ALA A 13 -11.44 -14.21 0.22
C ALA A 13 -11.07 -13.23 -0.90
N ALA A 14 -11.77 -12.09 -0.98
CA ALA A 14 -11.45 -11.03 -1.93
C ALA A 14 -10.04 -10.45 -1.70
N LEU A 15 -9.67 -10.12 -0.46
CA LEU A 15 -8.32 -9.63 -0.14
C LEU A 15 -7.23 -10.64 -0.50
N VAL A 16 -7.46 -11.93 -0.24
CA VAL A 16 -6.53 -13.01 -0.60
C VAL A 16 -6.40 -13.12 -2.11
N LEU A 17 -7.52 -13.11 -2.84
CA LEU A 17 -7.53 -13.23 -4.30
C LEU A 17 -6.84 -12.02 -4.97
N VAL A 18 -7.16 -10.81 -4.53
CA VAL A 18 -6.51 -9.56 -4.95
C VAL A 18 -5.01 -9.61 -4.66
N SER A 19 -4.62 -10.08 -3.47
CA SER A 19 -3.21 -10.16 -3.09
C SER A 19 -2.47 -11.22 -3.89
N ALA A 20 -3.09 -12.37 -4.17
CA ALA A 20 -2.51 -13.43 -5.01
C ALA A 20 -2.32 -12.96 -6.46
N LEU A 21 -3.32 -12.31 -7.05
CA LEU A 21 -3.21 -11.67 -8.36
C LEU A 21 -2.09 -10.62 -8.39
N GLY A 22 -2.01 -9.82 -7.34
CA GLY A 22 -0.92 -8.87 -7.13
C GLY A 22 0.46 -9.51 -7.12
N VAL A 23 0.65 -10.56 -6.33
CA VAL A 23 1.92 -11.31 -6.24
C VAL A 23 2.29 -11.91 -7.60
N MET A 24 1.32 -12.47 -8.33
CA MET A 24 1.57 -12.95 -9.69
C MET A 24 1.95 -11.81 -10.65
N ALA A 25 1.30 -10.65 -10.53
CA ALA A 25 1.59 -9.47 -11.35
C ALA A 25 2.94 -8.83 -11.03
N PHE A 26 3.46 -8.91 -9.79
CA PHE A 26 4.83 -8.48 -9.47
C PHE A 26 5.87 -9.57 -9.78
N GLY A 27 5.50 -10.84 -9.66
CA GLY A 27 6.38 -12.00 -9.83
C GLY A 27 6.55 -12.47 -11.27
N TRP A 28 5.71 -12.02 -12.21
CA TRP A 28 5.76 -12.43 -13.63
C TRP A 28 7.16 -12.36 -14.27
N PRO A 29 8.01 -11.33 -14.01
CA PRO A 29 9.32 -11.25 -14.66
C PRO A 29 10.26 -12.38 -14.22
N LEU A 30 10.07 -12.89 -13.00
CA LEU A 30 10.88 -13.98 -12.44
C LEU A 30 10.37 -15.35 -12.88
N LEU A 31 9.13 -15.44 -13.39
CA LEU A 31 8.45 -16.67 -13.78
C LEU A 31 8.35 -16.85 -15.30
N ALA A 32 8.55 -15.79 -16.08
CA ALA A 32 8.54 -15.83 -17.54
C ALA A 32 9.76 -16.59 -18.09
N GLY A 33 9.62 -17.91 -18.22
CA GLY A 33 10.54 -18.73 -19.01
C GLY A 33 10.46 -18.36 -20.49
N SER A 34 11.58 -18.50 -21.19
CA SER A 34 11.74 -18.22 -22.63
C SER A 34 10.76 -18.97 -23.56
N ALA A 35 10.05 -19.99 -23.06
CA ALA A 35 9.08 -20.80 -23.80
C ALA A 35 7.60 -20.42 -23.53
N SER A 36 7.33 -19.40 -22.72
CA SER A 36 5.95 -18.96 -22.44
C SER A 36 5.55 -17.86 -23.42
N GLY A 37 4.45 -18.05 -24.15
CA GLY A 37 3.86 -17.03 -25.06
C GLY A 37 3.49 -15.69 -24.39
N LEU A 38 3.77 -15.54 -23.09
CA LEU A 38 3.78 -14.30 -22.32
C LEU A 38 5.00 -13.41 -22.63
N ALA A 39 5.93 -13.85 -23.48
CA ALA A 39 7.05 -13.05 -24.00
C ALA A 39 6.63 -11.97 -25.02
N HIS A 40 5.34 -11.62 -25.11
CA HIS A 40 4.89 -10.40 -25.78
C HIS A 40 5.09 -9.22 -24.82
N SER A 41 6.35 -8.77 -24.70
CA SER A 41 6.78 -7.66 -23.85
C SER A 41 6.05 -6.33 -24.10
N GLN A 42 5.25 -6.24 -25.16
CA GLN A 42 4.46 -5.06 -25.53
C GLN A 42 2.99 -5.09 -25.07
N ASP A 43 2.38 -6.26 -24.83
CA ASP A 43 0.94 -6.37 -24.48
C ASP A 43 0.68 -6.51 -22.97
N ALA A 44 1.68 -6.98 -22.23
CA ALA A 44 1.59 -7.18 -20.78
C ALA A 44 1.18 -5.92 -20.00
N PRO A 45 1.72 -4.71 -20.27
CA PRO A 45 1.33 -3.48 -19.56
C PRO A 45 -0.16 -3.12 -19.72
N TRP A 46 -0.76 -3.45 -20.86
CA TRP A 46 -2.18 -3.15 -21.16
C TRP A 46 -3.13 -4.12 -20.45
N LEU A 47 -2.77 -5.39 -20.37
CA LEU A 47 -3.47 -6.39 -19.55
C LEU A 47 -3.41 -6.03 -18.06
N PHE A 48 -2.28 -5.49 -17.57
CA PHE A 48 -2.13 -5.03 -16.18
C PHE A 48 -2.86 -3.72 -15.88
N ALA A 49 -2.89 -2.79 -16.84
CA ALA A 49 -3.68 -1.57 -16.77
C ALA A 49 -5.20 -1.84 -16.80
N ALA A 50 -5.64 -2.95 -17.42
CA ALA A 50 -7.04 -3.40 -17.41
C ALA A 50 -7.42 -4.23 -16.16
N LEU A 51 -6.48 -5.01 -15.63
CA LEU A 51 -6.66 -5.82 -14.40
C LEU A 51 -6.92 -4.96 -13.17
N LEU A 52 -6.37 -3.75 -13.13
CA LEU A 52 -6.47 -2.92 -11.95
C LEU A 52 -7.78 -2.16 -11.77
N PRO A 53 -8.39 -1.55 -12.79
CA PRO A 53 -9.76 -1.07 -12.71
C PRO A 53 -10.72 -2.19 -12.28
N MET A 54 -10.47 -3.42 -12.70
CA MET A 54 -11.25 -4.59 -12.32
C MET A 54 -10.99 -5.01 -10.86
N LEU A 55 -9.73 -5.01 -10.40
CA LEU A 55 -9.38 -5.20 -8.99
C LEU A 55 -9.94 -4.08 -8.11
N LEU A 56 -9.92 -2.85 -8.59
CA LEU A 56 -10.47 -1.69 -7.91
C LEU A 56 -11.98 -1.79 -7.84
N ALA A 57 -12.65 -2.20 -8.92
CA ALA A 57 -14.08 -2.47 -8.94
C ALA A 57 -14.44 -3.60 -7.97
N VAL A 58 -13.64 -4.66 -7.87
CA VAL A 58 -13.83 -5.74 -6.89
C VAL A 58 -13.59 -5.27 -5.46
N VAL A 59 -12.56 -4.44 -5.23
CA VAL A 59 -12.28 -3.84 -3.92
C VAL A 59 -13.41 -2.88 -3.53
N VAL A 60 -13.87 -2.02 -4.44
CA VAL A 60 -15.01 -1.12 -4.27
C VAL A 60 -16.33 -1.89 -4.08
N ALA A 61 -16.54 -2.99 -4.80
CA ALA A 61 -17.71 -3.84 -4.61
C ALA A 61 -17.66 -4.57 -3.26
N THR A 62 -16.49 -5.04 -2.82
CA THR A 62 -16.33 -5.70 -1.52
C THR A 62 -16.38 -4.73 -0.33
N ILE A 63 -15.99 -3.48 -0.56
CA ILE A 63 -16.23 -2.31 0.30
C ILE A 63 -17.73 -2.00 0.40
N ALA A 64 -18.44 -1.98 -0.74
CA ALA A 64 -19.86 -1.69 -0.81
C ALA A 64 -20.71 -2.79 -0.15
N ASP A 65 -20.37 -4.06 -0.40
CA ASP A 65 -21.05 -5.24 0.17
C ASP A 65 -20.75 -5.46 1.65
N ALA A 66 -19.65 -4.91 2.18
CA ALA A 66 -19.29 -5.03 3.59
C ALA A 66 -20.15 -4.15 4.53
N GLY A 67 -21.11 -3.39 3.99
CA GLY A 67 -22.01 -2.56 4.80
C GLY A 67 -21.31 -1.34 5.40
N LEU A 68 -20.46 -0.65 4.62
CA LEU A 68 -19.86 0.60 5.05
C LEU A 68 -20.94 1.67 5.22
N ASP A 69 -21.28 1.97 6.48
CA ASP A 69 -22.11 3.11 6.86
C ASP A 69 -21.56 4.40 6.21
N ALA A 70 -22.41 5.38 5.91
CA ALA A 70 -22.04 6.65 5.29
C ALA A 70 -20.87 7.34 6.04
N LYS A 71 -20.78 7.12 7.36
CA LYS A 71 -19.67 7.59 8.20
C LYS A 71 -18.33 6.95 7.86
N ALA A 72 -18.32 5.68 7.48
CA ALA A 72 -17.11 4.95 7.08
C ALA A 72 -16.58 5.49 5.74
N ILE A 73 -17.49 5.75 4.79
CA ILE A 73 -17.17 6.39 3.52
C ILE A 73 -16.63 7.80 3.75
N ALA A 74 -17.27 8.59 4.63
CA ALA A 74 -16.78 9.92 4.98
C ALA A 74 -15.38 9.89 5.61
N MET A 75 -15.12 8.95 6.53
CA MET A 75 -13.80 8.76 7.12
C MET A 75 -12.75 8.32 6.10
N LEU A 76 -13.10 7.43 5.15
CA LEU A 76 -12.24 7.07 4.03
C LEU A 76 -11.89 8.30 3.21
N GLY A 77 -12.88 9.12 2.84
CA GLY A 77 -12.68 10.33 2.05
C GLY A 77 -11.76 11.34 2.72
N VAL A 78 -12.00 11.64 4.00
CA VAL A 78 -11.17 12.61 4.76
C VAL A 78 -9.74 12.12 4.91
N LEU A 79 -9.53 10.85 5.28
CA LEU A 79 -8.19 10.29 5.46
C LEU A 79 -7.47 10.10 4.13
N ALA A 80 -8.18 9.73 3.06
CA ALA A 80 -7.62 9.63 1.73
C ALA A 80 -7.20 10.99 1.19
N ALA A 81 -8.02 12.03 1.38
CA ALA A 81 -7.67 13.41 1.02
C ALA A 81 -6.44 13.90 1.80
N ALA A 82 -6.39 13.66 3.11
CA ALA A 82 -5.23 13.98 3.93
C ALA A 82 -3.97 13.23 3.46
N GLY A 83 -4.07 11.93 3.16
CA GLY A 83 -2.97 11.14 2.61
C GLY A 83 -2.52 11.65 1.24
N ALA A 84 -3.45 12.00 0.38
CA ALA A 84 -3.18 12.49 -0.96
C ALA A 84 -2.48 13.87 -0.95
N ALA A 85 -2.88 14.76 -0.04
CA ALA A 85 -2.28 16.07 0.16
C ALA A 85 -0.86 16.01 0.78
N MET A 86 -0.52 14.91 1.45
CA MET A 86 0.81 14.73 2.06
C MET A 86 1.89 14.35 1.05
N ARG A 87 1.54 13.83 -0.13
CA ARG A 87 2.51 13.39 -1.15
C ARG A 87 3.21 14.57 -1.87
N PRO A 88 2.52 15.66 -2.29
CA PRO A 88 3.18 16.84 -2.85
C PRO A 88 4.22 17.47 -1.92
N LEU A 89 4.01 17.40 -0.60
CA LEU A 89 4.96 17.93 0.39
C LEU A 89 6.34 17.24 0.35
N GLY A 90 6.40 16.08 -0.28
CA GLY A 90 7.59 15.27 -0.47
C GLY A 90 8.06 15.11 -1.92
N ALA A 91 7.22 15.50 -2.88
CA ALA A 91 7.51 15.36 -4.29
C ALA A 91 8.70 16.26 -4.67
N GLY A 92 9.81 15.65 -5.11
CA GLY A 92 11.03 16.35 -5.51
C GLY A 92 12.11 16.49 -4.44
N THR A 93 11.86 16.09 -3.18
CA THR A 93 12.85 16.13 -2.09
C THR A 93 13.22 14.72 -1.63
N ALA A 94 14.27 14.15 -2.23
CA ALA A 94 15.07 13.02 -1.73
C ALA A 94 14.32 11.98 -0.83
N GLY A 95 13.17 11.45 -1.27
CA GLY A 95 12.45 10.39 -0.57
C GLY A 95 11.61 10.80 0.64
N ILE A 96 11.41 12.10 0.90
CA ILE A 96 10.48 12.55 1.95
C ILE A 96 9.07 12.16 1.52
N GLU A 97 8.39 11.26 2.23
CA GLU A 97 7.02 10.84 1.85
C GLU A 97 6.13 10.66 3.09
N PRO A 98 5.56 11.77 3.63
CA PRO A 98 4.80 11.78 4.87
C PRO A 98 3.50 10.93 4.81
N MET A 99 3.06 10.59 3.60
CA MET A 99 1.90 9.73 3.35
C MET A 99 2.03 8.38 4.06
N PHE A 100 3.21 7.75 4.06
CA PHE A 100 3.44 6.44 4.69
C PHE A 100 3.14 6.45 6.17
N PHE A 101 3.60 7.48 6.88
CA PHE A 101 3.32 7.70 8.30
C PHE A 101 1.82 7.69 8.59
N LEU A 102 1.03 8.45 7.83
CA LEU A 102 -0.42 8.55 8.03
C LEU A 102 -1.11 7.22 7.72
N MET A 103 -0.71 6.54 6.65
CA MET A 103 -1.29 5.28 6.20
C MET A 103 -1.05 4.14 7.19
N VAL A 104 0.18 4.01 7.73
CA VAL A 104 0.52 3.02 8.76
C VAL A 104 -0.31 3.23 10.04
N LEU A 105 -0.41 4.47 10.52
CA LEU A 105 -1.17 4.78 11.74
C LEU A 105 -2.68 4.59 11.54
N SER A 106 -3.20 4.94 10.36
CA SER A 106 -4.61 4.76 10.03
C SER A 106 -4.96 3.28 9.90
N GLY A 107 -4.14 2.49 9.20
CA GLY A 107 -4.28 1.04 9.10
C GLY A 107 -4.25 0.35 10.46
N ARG A 108 -3.37 0.80 11.35
CA ARG A 108 -3.30 0.31 12.74
C ARG A 108 -4.60 0.50 13.52
N VAL A 109 -5.25 1.64 13.36
CA VAL A 109 -6.47 1.99 14.14
C VAL A 109 -7.74 1.42 13.50
N LEU A 110 -7.83 1.46 12.17
CA LEU A 110 -9.04 1.14 11.42
C LEU A 110 -9.11 -0.35 11.05
N GLY A 111 -7.96 -1.04 11.11
CA GLY A 111 -7.85 -2.47 10.86
C GLY A 111 -7.46 -2.80 9.42
N PRO A 112 -7.19 -4.09 9.13
CA PRO A 112 -6.57 -4.52 7.87
C PRO A 112 -7.41 -4.25 6.63
N GLY A 113 -8.71 -4.56 6.65
CA GLY A 113 -9.59 -4.34 5.50
C GLY A 113 -9.73 -2.85 5.16
N PHE A 114 -10.10 -2.04 6.14
CA PHE A 114 -10.21 -0.60 5.95
C PHE A 114 -8.86 0.04 5.59
N GLY A 115 -7.76 -0.45 6.19
CA GLY A 115 -6.40 -0.02 5.87
C GLY A 115 -6.04 -0.26 4.40
N PHE A 116 -6.33 -1.46 3.87
CA PHE A 116 -6.09 -1.79 2.47
C PHE A 116 -6.78 -0.78 1.54
N VAL A 117 -8.07 -0.58 1.76
CA VAL A 117 -8.91 0.32 0.99
C VAL A 117 -8.41 1.76 1.08
N LEU A 118 -8.16 2.23 2.29
CA LEU A 118 -7.65 3.58 2.53
C LEU A 118 -6.33 3.80 1.79
N GLY A 119 -5.39 2.85 1.86
CA GLY A 119 -4.10 2.93 1.18
C GLY A 119 -4.25 3.03 -0.35
N SER A 120 -5.12 2.20 -0.93
CA SER A 120 -5.39 2.22 -2.37
C SER A 120 -6.07 3.51 -2.82
N VAL A 121 -7.13 3.96 -2.13
CA VAL A 121 -7.87 5.18 -2.47
C VAL A 121 -7.02 6.42 -2.26
N ALA A 122 -6.24 6.50 -1.18
CA ALA A 122 -5.34 7.61 -0.93
C ALA A 122 -4.28 7.73 -2.02
N MET A 123 -3.70 6.60 -2.45
CA MET A 123 -2.71 6.57 -3.53
C MET A 123 -3.32 7.01 -4.86
N PHE A 124 -4.54 6.54 -5.18
CA PHE A 124 -5.27 6.95 -6.38
C PHE A 124 -5.55 8.45 -6.39
N ALA A 125 -6.14 8.97 -5.31
CA ALA A 125 -6.43 10.39 -5.17
C ALA A 125 -5.15 11.24 -5.28
N SER A 126 -4.05 10.74 -4.71
CA SER A 126 -2.76 11.44 -4.80
C SER A 126 -2.22 11.47 -6.23
N ALA A 127 -2.30 10.36 -6.97
CA ALA A 127 -1.89 10.31 -8.36
C ALA A 127 -2.70 11.27 -9.25
N LEU A 128 -4.01 11.42 -8.99
CA LEU A 128 -4.84 12.42 -9.66
C LEU A 128 -4.37 13.85 -9.34
N LEU A 129 -4.09 14.14 -8.06
CA LEU A 129 -3.64 15.48 -7.64
C LEU A 129 -2.27 15.86 -8.21
N THR A 130 -1.35 14.91 -8.33
CA THR A 130 0.02 15.16 -8.83
C THR A 130 0.16 14.95 -10.34
N GLY A 131 -0.92 14.61 -11.05
CA GLY A 131 -0.86 14.24 -12.47
C GLY A 131 -0.06 12.95 -12.75
N GLY A 132 0.14 12.11 -11.74
CA GLY A 132 0.96 10.88 -11.79
C GLY A 132 0.20 9.64 -12.28
N VAL A 133 -0.87 9.84 -13.06
CA VAL A 133 -1.71 8.76 -13.59
C VAL A 133 -0.94 8.04 -14.69
N GLY A 134 -0.70 6.73 -14.53
CA GLY A 134 -0.01 5.92 -15.53
C GLY A 134 -0.09 4.42 -15.23
N PRO A 135 0.49 3.58 -16.10
CA PRO A 135 0.43 2.11 -15.99
C PRO A 135 1.06 1.52 -14.71
N TRP A 136 1.82 2.32 -13.94
CA TRP A 136 2.39 1.95 -12.66
C TRP A 136 1.47 2.23 -11.46
N MET A 137 0.51 3.14 -11.60
CA MET A 137 -0.35 3.63 -10.50
C MET A 137 -1.14 2.49 -9.83
N PRO A 138 -1.73 1.56 -10.58
CA PRO A 138 -2.10 0.23 -10.13
C PRO A 138 -1.24 -0.42 -9.05
N PHE A 139 0.04 -0.60 -9.34
CA PHE A 139 0.98 -1.27 -8.48
C PHE A 139 1.26 -0.43 -7.22
N GLN A 140 1.25 0.90 -7.34
CA GLN A 140 1.37 1.80 -6.19
C GLN A 140 0.16 1.69 -5.26
N MET A 141 -1.05 1.63 -5.82
CA MET A 141 -2.29 1.51 -5.05
C MET A 141 -2.37 0.19 -4.30
N LEU A 142 -2.00 -0.90 -4.96
CA LEU A 142 -1.97 -2.23 -4.36
C LEU A 142 -0.89 -2.31 -3.26
N SER A 143 0.32 -1.84 -3.55
CA SER A 143 1.44 -1.85 -2.59
C SER A 143 1.14 -0.98 -1.37
N MET A 144 0.58 0.22 -1.56
CA MET A 144 0.17 1.09 -0.44
C MET A 144 -1.01 0.49 0.35
N GLY A 145 -1.92 -0.21 -0.34
CA GLY A 145 -2.96 -1.01 0.29
C GLY A 145 -2.38 -2.08 1.21
N TRP A 146 -1.39 -2.85 0.74
CA TRP A 146 -0.71 -3.86 1.55
C TRP A 146 0.04 -3.26 2.74
N VAL A 147 0.76 -2.15 2.55
CA VAL A 147 1.46 -1.42 3.64
C VAL A 147 0.48 -1.01 4.74
N SER A 148 -0.67 -0.46 4.36
CA SER A 148 -1.70 -0.03 5.30
C SER A 148 -2.40 -1.21 5.97
N MET A 149 -2.68 -2.27 5.21
CA MET A 149 -3.29 -3.51 5.69
C MET A 149 -2.42 -4.20 6.74
N GLY A 150 -1.11 -4.36 6.46
CA GLY A 150 -0.18 -5.03 7.35
C GLY A 150 -0.05 -4.32 8.71
N ALA A 151 -0.14 -2.98 8.74
CA ALA A 151 -0.17 -2.22 9.99
C ALA A 151 -1.40 -2.58 10.86
N GLY A 152 -2.52 -2.90 10.22
CA GLY A 152 -3.73 -3.39 10.88
C GLY A 152 -3.64 -4.84 11.37
N LEU A 153 -2.75 -5.65 10.80
CA LEU A 153 -2.49 -7.03 11.22
C LEU A 153 -1.50 -7.14 12.38
N LEU A 154 -0.80 -6.05 12.73
CA LEU A 154 0.19 -6.05 13.81
C LEU A 154 -0.43 -6.47 15.16
N PRO A 155 0.31 -7.24 15.99
CA PRO A 155 -0.19 -7.79 17.24
C PRO A 155 -0.53 -6.72 18.27
N GLY A 156 -1.30 -7.11 19.29
CA GLY A 156 -1.57 -6.31 20.48
C GLY A 156 -2.32 -4.97 20.29
N PRO A 157 -3.35 -4.82 19.43
CA PRO A 157 -4.11 -3.56 19.30
C PRO A 157 -4.72 -3.06 20.62
N GLY A 158 -5.00 -3.96 21.56
CA GLY A 158 -5.50 -3.61 22.90
C GLY A 158 -4.42 -3.52 23.99
N ALA A 159 -3.33 -4.28 23.84
CA ALA A 159 -2.33 -4.48 24.90
C ALA A 159 -1.08 -3.60 24.74
N LEU A 160 -0.69 -3.27 23.51
CA LEU A 160 0.47 -2.42 23.22
C LEU A 160 -0.01 -0.98 23.08
N ARG A 161 0.40 -0.12 24.01
CA ARG A 161 0.10 1.32 23.99
C ARG A 161 1.34 2.15 24.35
N GLY A 162 1.30 3.43 23.99
CA GLY A 162 2.37 4.38 24.30
C GLY A 162 3.64 4.09 23.50
N ARG A 163 4.81 4.18 24.14
CA ARG A 163 6.11 4.10 23.45
C ARG A 163 6.35 2.76 22.74
N ARG A 164 5.85 1.64 23.29
CA ARG A 164 5.99 0.31 22.67
C ARG A 164 5.21 0.20 21.37
N GLU A 165 4.01 0.80 21.33
CA GLU A 165 3.22 0.86 20.11
C GLU A 165 3.91 1.74 19.05
N LEU A 166 4.45 2.90 19.45
CA LEU A 166 5.18 3.77 18.51
C LEU A 166 6.44 3.10 17.97
N ALA A 167 7.19 2.38 18.81
CA ALA A 167 8.37 1.63 18.37
C ALA A 167 8.00 0.54 17.35
N LEU A 168 6.94 -0.23 17.62
CA LEU A 168 6.45 -1.26 16.69
C LEU A 168 6.02 -0.65 15.35
N LEU A 169 5.27 0.46 15.39
CA LEU A 169 4.78 1.12 14.16
C LEU A 169 5.91 1.80 13.39
N SER A 170 6.93 2.30 14.08
CA SER A 170 8.12 2.89 13.46
C SER A 170 8.96 1.82 12.77
N ALA A 171 9.21 0.68 13.44
CA ALA A 171 9.93 -0.44 12.85
C ALA A 171 9.18 -1.04 11.66
N TYR A 172 7.86 -1.25 11.81
CA TYR A 172 7.01 -1.69 10.71
C TYR A 172 7.01 -0.69 9.55
N GLY A 173 6.81 0.61 9.82
CA GLY A 173 6.78 1.65 8.81
C GLY A 173 8.09 1.79 8.05
N ALA A 174 9.23 1.70 8.74
CA ALA A 174 10.54 1.70 8.12
C ALA A 174 10.74 0.49 7.19
N LEU A 175 10.43 -0.71 7.68
CA LEU A 175 10.52 -1.93 6.87
C LEU A 175 9.57 -1.88 5.67
N ALA A 176 8.33 -1.44 5.88
CA ALA A 176 7.32 -1.33 4.85
C ALA A 176 7.69 -0.28 3.78
N ALA A 177 8.34 0.82 4.16
CA ALA A 177 8.83 1.83 3.22
C ALA A 177 9.91 1.27 2.27
N VAL A 178 10.84 0.48 2.80
CA VAL A 178 11.90 -0.17 2.01
C VAL A 178 11.32 -1.29 1.14
N LEU A 179 10.45 -2.13 1.70
CA LEU A 179 9.78 -3.19 0.94
C LEU A 179 8.89 -2.64 -0.18
N TYR A 180 8.22 -1.52 0.06
CA TYR A 180 7.45 -0.83 -0.97
C TYR A 180 8.35 -0.40 -2.14
N GLY A 181 9.51 0.19 -1.85
CA GLY A 181 10.49 0.56 -2.88
C GLY A 181 10.99 -0.65 -3.66
N LEU A 182 11.36 -1.73 -2.97
CA LEU A 182 11.77 -2.99 -3.59
C LEU A 182 10.67 -3.55 -4.51
N ILE A 183 9.44 -3.69 -4.03
CA ILE A 183 8.33 -4.23 -4.82
C ILE A 183 8.04 -3.35 -6.05
N MET A 184 8.05 -2.03 -5.89
CA MET A 184 7.85 -1.09 -7.00
C MET A 184 9.00 -1.13 -8.01
N ASN A 185 10.23 -1.31 -7.56
CA ASN A 185 11.37 -1.50 -8.45
C ASN A 185 11.28 -2.79 -9.25
N LEU A 186 10.79 -3.87 -8.65
CA LEU A 186 10.62 -5.14 -9.35
C LEU A 186 9.65 -5.00 -10.52
N GLN A 187 8.66 -4.10 -10.40
CA GLN A 187 7.73 -3.79 -11.49
C GLN A 187 8.40 -3.02 -12.64
N GLY A 188 9.27 -2.05 -12.35
CA GLY A 188 9.93 -1.23 -13.39
C GLY A 188 11.19 -1.86 -14.00
N TRP A 189 11.93 -2.64 -13.23
CA TRP A 189 13.25 -3.18 -13.56
C TRP A 189 13.31 -4.01 -14.86
N PRO A 190 12.33 -4.87 -15.19
CA PRO A 190 12.33 -5.64 -16.45
C PRO A 190 12.21 -4.76 -17.70
N TYR A 191 11.57 -3.59 -17.60
CA TYR A 191 11.36 -2.67 -18.73
C TYR A 191 12.58 -1.81 -19.05
N ILE A 192 13.54 -1.75 -18.12
CA ILE A 192 14.80 -1.00 -18.26
C ILE A 192 15.92 -1.90 -18.85
N ALA A 193 15.58 -3.15 -19.21
CA ALA A 193 16.52 -4.12 -19.77
C ALA A 193 17.29 -3.53 -20.97
N GLY A 194 18.62 -3.47 -20.85
CA GLY A 194 19.52 -3.02 -21.92
C GLY A 194 20.18 -1.65 -21.70
N MET A 195 19.78 -0.86 -20.69
CA MET A 195 20.36 0.48 -20.44
C MET A 195 21.66 0.46 -19.61
N ALA A 196 21.93 -0.60 -18.85
CA ALA A 196 23.16 -0.75 -18.08
C ALA A 196 23.61 -2.23 -18.04
N SER A 197 24.77 -2.51 -18.61
CA SER A 197 25.38 -3.85 -18.62
C SER A 197 25.75 -4.24 -17.19
N GLY A 198 25.22 -5.36 -16.69
CA GLY A 198 25.52 -5.92 -15.36
C GLY A 198 24.35 -5.91 -14.36
N VAL A 199 23.44 -4.94 -14.42
CA VAL A 199 22.25 -4.84 -13.55
C VAL A 199 20.93 -5.09 -14.28
N SER A 200 20.95 -5.15 -15.61
CA SER A 200 19.75 -5.42 -16.42
C SER A 200 19.22 -6.84 -16.23
N PHE A 201 17.90 -6.98 -16.26
CA PHE A 201 17.19 -8.26 -16.30
C PHE A 201 17.61 -9.09 -17.52
N VAL A 202 17.88 -10.38 -17.31
CA VAL A 202 18.21 -11.32 -18.39
C VAL A 202 17.11 -12.39 -18.48
N PRO A 203 16.28 -12.36 -19.55
CA PRO A 203 15.26 -13.38 -19.76
C PRO A 203 15.86 -14.80 -19.81
N GLY A 204 15.29 -15.73 -19.06
CA GLY A 204 15.72 -17.13 -19.04
C GLY A 204 16.97 -17.45 -18.20
N ALA A 205 17.62 -16.45 -17.57
CA ALA A 205 18.70 -16.70 -16.62
C ALA A 205 18.18 -17.34 -15.32
N PRO A 206 19.02 -18.08 -14.56
CA PRO A 206 18.65 -18.64 -13.28
C PRO A 206 18.09 -17.59 -12.32
N LEU A 207 17.08 -17.96 -11.53
CA LEU A 207 16.39 -17.05 -10.60
C LEU A 207 17.36 -16.33 -9.65
N HIS A 208 18.37 -17.04 -9.14
CA HIS A 208 19.35 -16.47 -8.22
C HIS A 208 20.21 -15.38 -8.86
N ASP A 209 20.58 -15.52 -10.14
CA ASP A 209 21.35 -14.52 -10.86
C ASP A 209 20.54 -13.24 -11.11
N ASN A 210 19.27 -13.41 -11.49
CA ASN A 210 18.36 -12.27 -11.66
C ASN A 210 18.05 -11.57 -10.33
N LEU A 211 17.91 -12.32 -9.22
CA LEU A 211 17.76 -11.72 -7.89
C LEU A 211 19.00 -10.93 -7.46
N GLY A 212 20.21 -11.44 -7.73
CA GLY A 212 21.45 -10.71 -7.46
C GLY A 212 21.56 -9.39 -8.23
N ARG A 213 21.20 -9.42 -9.52
CA ARG A 213 21.14 -8.21 -10.39
C ARG A 213 20.10 -7.22 -9.90
N PHE A 214 18.92 -7.70 -9.51
CA PHE A 214 17.84 -6.89 -8.97
C PHE A 214 18.24 -6.18 -7.66
N LEU A 215 18.85 -6.92 -6.72
CA LEU A 215 19.34 -6.33 -5.47
C LEU A 215 20.41 -5.27 -5.73
N THR A 216 21.33 -5.53 -6.64
CA THR A 216 22.37 -4.56 -7.04
C THR A 216 21.75 -3.32 -7.67
N TYR A 217 20.74 -3.48 -8.51
CA TYR A 217 19.96 -2.37 -9.08
C TYR A 217 19.29 -1.54 -7.98
N CYS A 218 18.61 -2.17 -7.01
CA CYS A 218 17.96 -1.45 -5.92
C CYS A 218 18.96 -0.73 -5.01
N LEU A 219 20.10 -1.35 -4.71
CA LEU A 219 21.16 -0.73 -3.91
C LEU A 219 21.75 0.51 -4.62
N ALA A 220 21.95 0.42 -5.93
CA ALA A 220 22.55 1.50 -6.72
C ALA A 220 21.58 2.66 -6.98
N THR A 221 20.28 2.39 -7.14
CA THR A 221 19.32 3.39 -7.67
C THR A 221 18.29 3.87 -6.64
N SER A 222 17.93 3.03 -5.67
CA SER A 222 16.68 3.20 -4.91
C SER A 222 16.90 3.34 -3.41
N LEU A 223 18.01 2.84 -2.89
CA LEU A 223 18.35 2.96 -1.46
C LEU A 223 18.38 4.43 -1.00
N GLY A 224 18.87 5.32 -1.87
CA GLY A 224 18.91 6.77 -1.62
C GLY A 224 17.52 7.43 -1.50
N TRP A 225 16.46 6.78 -1.98
CA TRP A 225 15.07 7.25 -1.89
C TRP A 225 14.30 6.54 -0.77
N ASP A 226 14.53 5.23 -0.62
CA ASP A 226 13.80 4.41 0.35
C ASP A 226 14.25 4.66 1.80
N LEU A 227 15.54 4.94 2.04
CA LEU A 227 16.06 5.23 3.38
C LEU A 227 15.56 6.56 3.95
N PRO A 228 15.56 7.69 3.21
CA PRO A 228 14.93 8.91 3.70
C PRO A 228 13.43 8.74 3.97
N ARG A 229 12.72 7.98 3.13
CA ARG A 229 11.29 7.67 3.36
C ARG A 229 11.09 6.94 4.67
N ALA A 230 11.91 5.91 4.92
CA ALA A 230 11.89 5.14 6.17
C ALA A 230 12.20 6.06 7.37
N LEU A 231 13.24 6.89 7.26
CA LEU A 231 13.63 7.83 8.31
C LEU A 231 12.53 8.83 8.65
N VAL A 232 11.93 9.48 7.64
CA VAL A 232 10.82 10.41 7.81
C VAL A 232 9.63 9.72 8.48
N THR A 233 9.31 8.49 8.05
CA THR A 233 8.23 7.70 8.66
C THR A 233 8.50 7.44 10.14
N VAL A 234 9.72 7.08 10.51
CA VAL A 234 10.13 6.85 11.91
C VAL A 234 10.05 8.14 12.72
N VAL A 235 10.63 9.24 12.21
CA VAL A 235 10.66 10.54 12.89
C VAL A 235 9.24 11.06 13.14
N LEU A 236 8.39 11.04 12.12
CA LEU A 236 6.99 11.47 12.25
C LEU A 236 6.21 10.55 13.20
N THR A 237 6.46 9.24 13.17
CA THR A 237 5.79 8.29 14.08
C THR A 237 6.13 8.59 15.53
N PHE A 238 7.39 8.88 15.86
CA PHE A 238 7.78 9.24 17.22
C PHE A 238 7.29 10.64 17.63
N ALA A 239 7.37 11.62 16.73
CA ALA A 239 7.00 13.01 17.04
C ALA A 239 5.48 13.19 17.14
N LEU A 240 4.71 12.63 16.19
CA LEU A 240 3.29 12.91 15.99
C LEU A 240 2.39 11.69 16.13
N GLY A 241 2.94 10.48 16.17
CA GLY A 241 2.15 9.25 16.21
C GLY A 241 1.27 9.13 17.46
N GLY A 242 1.75 9.60 18.62
CA GLY A 242 0.97 9.58 19.87
C GLY A 242 -0.33 10.41 19.79
N PRO A 243 -0.26 11.72 19.50
CA PRO A 243 -1.43 12.56 19.27
C PRO A 243 -2.34 12.02 18.16
N LEU A 244 -1.76 11.61 17.02
CA LEU A 244 -2.53 11.13 15.87
C LEU A 244 -3.29 9.83 16.17
N LEU A 245 -2.66 8.86 16.84
CA LEU A 245 -3.34 7.63 17.28
C LEU A 245 -4.50 7.93 18.22
N LYS A 246 -4.34 8.89 19.15
CA LYS A 246 -5.43 9.30 20.05
C LYS A 246 -6.59 9.94 19.27
N ALA A 247 -6.28 10.83 18.33
CA ALA A 247 -7.27 11.49 17.49
C ALA A 247 -8.03 10.48 16.62
N LEU A 248 -7.33 9.60 15.92
CA LEU A 248 -7.91 8.55 15.09
C LEU A 248 -8.81 7.63 15.93
N ARG A 249 -8.32 7.11 17.06
CA ARG A 249 -9.12 6.25 17.96
C ARG A 249 -10.37 6.95 18.49
N ARG A 250 -10.27 8.25 18.78
CA ARG A 250 -11.42 9.06 19.22
C ARG A 250 -12.44 9.22 18.10
N ALA A 251 -12.00 9.50 16.88
CA ALA A 251 -12.86 9.60 15.70
C ALA A 251 -13.57 8.28 15.43
N THR A 252 -12.84 7.15 15.41
CA THR A 252 -13.40 5.81 15.22
C THR A 252 -14.43 5.43 16.29
N ARG A 253 -14.17 5.78 17.56
CA ARG A 253 -15.13 5.53 18.66
C ARG A 253 -16.41 6.36 18.50
N ARG A 254 -16.28 7.64 18.10
CA ARG A 254 -17.42 8.55 17.90
C ARG A 254 -18.25 8.21 16.67
N ALA A 255 -17.65 7.62 15.65
CA ALA A 255 -18.36 7.18 14.45
C ALA A 255 -19.40 6.09 14.73
N ALA A 256 -19.32 5.38 15.87
CA ALA A 256 -20.34 4.43 16.32
C ALA A 256 -20.85 3.48 15.21
N PHE A 257 -19.93 2.78 14.55
CA PHE A 257 -20.19 1.89 13.40
C PHE A 257 -21.21 0.77 13.66
N GLU A 258 -21.58 0.52 14.92
CA GLU A 258 -22.55 -0.51 15.34
C GLU A 258 -23.85 0.09 15.93
N ALA A 259 -24.04 1.43 15.93
CA ALA A 259 -25.26 2.03 16.46
C ALA A 259 -26.42 1.85 15.47
N PRO A 260 -27.53 1.17 15.84
CA PRO A 260 -28.70 1.05 14.98
C PRO A 260 -29.22 2.45 14.62
N VAL A 261 -29.49 2.68 13.35
CA VAL A 261 -30.16 3.90 12.90
C VAL A 261 -31.62 3.81 13.34
N SER A 262 -31.94 4.46 14.45
CA SER A 262 -33.31 4.62 14.92
C SER A 262 -33.91 5.85 14.26
N PHE A 263 -34.78 5.65 13.26
CA PHE A 263 -35.71 6.70 12.86
C PHE A 263 -36.87 6.69 13.86
N GLY A 264 -36.94 7.73 14.70
CA GLY A 264 -38.13 7.97 15.53
C GLY A 264 -39.29 8.45 14.65
N PRO A 265 -40.55 8.13 15.03
CA PRO A 265 -41.75 8.53 14.30
C PRO A 265 -41.96 10.05 14.27
#